data_AF-A0A364GJY4-F1
#
_entry.id   AF-A0A364GJY4-F1
#
_cell.length_a   1.000
_cell.length_b   1.000
_cell.length_c   1.000
_cell.angle_alpha   90.00
_cell.angle_beta   90.00
_cell.angle_gamma   90.00
#
_symmetry.space_group_name_H-M   'P 1'
#
loop_
_entity.id
_entity.type
_entity.pdbx_description
1 polymer ?
#
loop_
_entity_poly.entity_id
_entity_poly.type
_entity_poly.pdbx_seq_one_letter_code
_entity_poly.pdbx_strand_id
1 'polypeptide(L)'
;MDIFYYWQKLESNLKNREVGYFGSNNSKLTDLAGRLPKRIWVFKTPKGMKGSIQLVGSLLVSDEPRVAVNTDYPNVIYYDPFSPESVIYTESGTAERITEISGHFQYRFHAAFSANFQGDSGIQALETNVVRGLESMVAAWPKVQLLERVKEPEKVYPINPFANKPIKAPKGQ
;
A
#
# COMPACT_ATOMS: atom_id res chain seq x y z
N MET A 1 3.85 3.92 -13.82
CA MET A 1 3.09 4.75 -12.87
C MET A 1 3.04 4.02 -11.53
N ASP A 2 2.66 4.70 -10.46
CA ASP A 2 2.39 4.09 -9.14
C ASP A 2 1.00 4.50 -8.62
N ILE A 3 0.54 3.89 -7.54
CA ILE A 3 -0.77 4.21 -6.94
C ILE A 3 -0.57 5.04 -5.68
N PHE A 4 -1.37 6.10 -5.53
CA PHE A 4 -1.63 6.76 -4.26
C PHE A 4 -2.79 6.03 -3.58
N TYR A 5 -2.59 5.57 -2.35
CA TYR A 5 -3.61 4.89 -1.57
C TYR A 5 -3.73 5.50 -0.18
N TYR A 6 -4.92 5.99 0.15
CA TYR A 6 -5.25 6.52 1.47
C TYR A 6 -5.75 5.40 2.39
N TRP A 7 -4.89 4.95 3.31
CA TRP A 7 -5.14 3.76 4.12
C TRP A 7 -5.81 4.11 5.45
N GLN A 8 -7.14 4.21 5.43
CA GLN A 8 -7.97 4.58 6.58
C GLN A 8 -7.80 3.65 7.79
N LYS A 9 -7.68 2.34 7.55
CA LYS A 9 -7.65 1.30 8.58
C LYS A 9 -6.24 0.79 8.91
N LEU A 10 -5.18 1.52 8.51
CA LEU A 10 -3.78 1.11 8.65
C LEU A 10 -3.48 0.46 10.02
N GLU A 11 -3.70 1.19 11.11
CA GLU A 11 -3.33 0.72 12.45
C GLU A 11 -4.08 -0.56 12.84
N SER A 12 -5.36 -0.66 12.46
CA SER A 12 -6.16 -1.88 12.70
C SER A 12 -5.64 -3.04 11.86
N ASN A 13 -5.35 -2.80 10.58
CA ASN A 13 -4.89 -3.84 9.67
C ASN A 13 -3.52 -4.37 10.09
N LEU A 14 -2.57 -3.50 10.45
CA LEU A 14 -1.27 -3.91 10.98
C LEU A 14 -1.39 -4.69 12.30
N LYS A 15 -2.32 -4.31 13.18
CA LYS A 15 -2.59 -5.04 14.44
C LYS A 15 -3.23 -6.41 14.20
N ASN A 16 -4.07 -6.53 13.17
CA ASN A 16 -4.81 -7.73 12.83
C ASN A 16 -4.06 -8.65 11.84
N ARG A 17 -2.87 -8.25 11.37
CA ARG A 17 -2.09 -8.95 10.32
C ARG A 17 -2.78 -8.99 8.96
N GLU A 18 -3.66 -8.02 8.69
CA GLU A 18 -4.37 -7.88 7.42
C GLU A 18 -3.50 -7.08 6.45
N VAL A 19 -2.51 -7.77 5.87
CA VAL A 19 -1.56 -7.20 4.89
C VAL A 19 -1.53 -8.01 3.61
N GLY A 20 -0.83 -7.52 2.59
CA GLY A 20 -0.61 -8.19 1.30
C GLY A 20 -1.65 -7.90 0.22
N TYR A 21 -2.71 -7.15 0.55
CA TYR A 21 -3.68 -6.68 -0.43
C TYR A 21 -4.33 -5.36 -0.02
N PHE A 22 -4.88 -4.65 -1.00
CA PHE A 22 -5.88 -3.60 -0.80
C PHE A 22 -7.13 -3.94 -1.58
N GLY A 23 -8.27 -3.91 -0.91
CA GLY A 23 -9.58 -4.08 -1.54
C GLY A 23 -10.34 -2.76 -1.61
N SER A 24 -11.19 -2.64 -2.62
CA SER A 24 -12.11 -1.52 -2.80
C SER A 24 -13.41 -1.99 -3.47
N ASN A 25 -14.53 -1.35 -3.11
CA ASN A 25 -15.78 -1.49 -3.85
C ASN A 25 -15.77 -0.75 -5.20
N ASN A 26 -14.77 0.09 -5.44
CA ASN A 26 -14.65 0.89 -6.65
C ASN A 26 -13.77 0.21 -7.71
N SER A 27 -14.28 0.13 -8.94
CA SER A 27 -13.57 -0.38 -10.13
C SER A 27 -12.31 0.39 -10.50
N LYS A 28 -12.18 1.66 -10.08
CA LYS A 28 -10.98 2.49 -10.28
C LYS A 28 -9.70 1.78 -9.81
N LEU A 29 -9.78 0.95 -8.77
CA LEU A 29 -8.63 0.17 -8.32
C LEU A 29 -8.17 -0.83 -9.38
N THR A 30 -9.10 -1.53 -10.01
CA THR A 30 -8.85 -2.47 -11.11
C THR A 30 -8.32 -1.74 -12.35
N ASP A 31 -8.88 -0.58 -12.68
CA ASP A 31 -8.40 0.26 -13.79
C ASP A 31 -6.93 0.67 -13.58
N LEU A 32 -6.58 1.06 -12.35
CA LEU A 32 -5.21 1.40 -12.00
C LEU A 32 -4.29 0.18 -11.98
N ALA A 33 -4.77 -0.97 -11.51
CA ALA A 33 -4.01 -2.23 -11.56
C ALA A 33 -3.69 -2.64 -13.01
N GLY A 34 -4.65 -2.47 -13.94
CA GLY A 34 -4.47 -2.73 -15.36
C GLY A 34 -3.41 -1.85 -16.04
N ARG A 35 -3.01 -0.73 -15.41
CA ARG A 35 -1.91 0.14 -15.87
C ARG A 35 -0.53 -0.32 -15.37
N LEU A 36 -0.44 -1.51 -14.77
CA LEU A 36 0.79 -2.15 -14.30
C LEU A 36 1.62 -1.25 -13.38
N PRO A 37 1.06 -0.84 -12.23
CA PRO A 37 1.77 -0.02 -11.26
C PRO A 37 2.93 -0.80 -10.64
N LYS A 38 4.06 -0.12 -10.36
CA LYS A 38 5.17 -0.78 -9.65
C LYS A 38 4.94 -0.78 -8.14
N ARG A 39 4.47 0.36 -7.60
CA ARG A 39 4.30 0.55 -6.16
C ARG A 39 2.94 1.10 -5.78
N ILE A 40 2.57 0.83 -4.53
CA ILE A 40 1.48 1.48 -3.83
C ILE A 40 2.07 2.35 -2.74
N TRP A 41 1.92 3.67 -2.89
CA TRP A 41 2.32 4.65 -1.90
C TRP A 41 1.16 4.88 -0.94
N VAL A 42 1.42 4.67 0.33
CA VAL A 42 0.41 4.65 1.39
C VAL A 42 0.42 5.96 2.14
N PHE A 43 -0.76 6.56 2.31
CA PHE A 43 -0.95 7.81 3.03
C PHE A 43 -2.04 7.68 4.10
N LYS A 44 -1.97 8.53 5.14
CA LYS A 44 -3.05 8.72 6.12
C LYS A 44 -3.17 10.19 6.51
N THR A 45 -4.28 10.57 7.13
CA THR A 45 -4.38 11.88 7.80
C THR A 45 -3.66 11.80 9.15
N PRO A 46 -2.71 12.69 9.45
CA PRO A 46 -2.10 12.76 10.78
C PRO A 46 -3.13 13.17 11.82
N LYS A 47 -2.99 12.67 13.06
CA LYS A 47 -3.94 12.96 14.14
C LYS A 47 -4.00 14.49 14.39
N GLY A 48 -5.21 15.05 14.32
CA GLY A 48 -5.43 16.49 14.54
C GLY A 48 -5.09 17.40 13.36
N MET A 49 -4.64 16.86 12.21
CA MET A 49 -4.21 17.65 11.05
C MET A 49 -5.11 17.39 9.83
N LYS A 50 -6.39 17.71 9.96
CA LYS A 50 -7.35 17.58 8.85
C LYS A 50 -6.90 18.44 7.66
N GLY A 51 -7.01 17.90 6.45
CA GLY A 51 -6.54 18.57 5.23
C GLY A 51 -5.04 18.40 4.97
N SER A 52 -4.35 17.58 5.76
CA SER A 52 -2.95 17.21 5.53
C SER A 52 -2.82 15.70 5.39
N ILE A 53 -1.73 15.26 4.78
CA ILE A 53 -1.41 13.84 4.60
C ILE A 53 0.00 13.54 5.11
N GLN A 54 0.13 12.37 5.71
CA GLN A 54 1.39 11.76 6.09
C GLN A 54 1.65 10.60 5.13
N LEU A 55 2.83 10.55 4.53
CA LEU A 55 3.31 9.35 3.85
C LEU A 55 3.66 8.29 4.89
N VAL A 56 3.11 7.10 4.77
CA VAL A 56 3.33 6.00 5.72
C VAL A 56 4.27 4.97 5.13
N GLY A 57 4.09 4.61 3.86
CA GLY A 57 4.83 3.49 3.29
C GLY A 57 4.84 3.48 1.78
N SER A 58 5.65 2.57 1.24
CA SER A 58 5.74 2.25 -0.18
C SER A 58 5.79 0.73 -0.30
N LEU A 59 4.84 0.17 -1.03
CA LEU A 59 4.61 -1.28 -1.08
C LEU A 59 4.80 -1.78 -2.49
N LEU A 60 5.57 -2.86 -2.66
CA LEU A 60 5.84 -3.45 -3.96
C LEU A 60 4.60 -4.20 -4.45
N VAL A 61 4.04 -3.80 -5.60
CA VAL A 61 2.92 -4.50 -6.22
C VAL A 61 3.34 -5.92 -6.60
N SER A 62 2.42 -6.86 -6.42
CA SER A 62 2.60 -8.25 -6.81
C SER A 62 1.44 -8.65 -7.72
N ASP A 63 1.73 -9.41 -8.77
CA ASP A 63 0.70 -9.91 -9.69
C ASP A 63 -0.20 -10.96 -9.02
N GLU A 64 0.36 -11.71 -8.07
CA GLU A 64 -0.31 -12.76 -7.32
C GLU A 64 -0.30 -12.46 -5.81
N PRO A 65 -1.30 -12.94 -5.05
CA PRO A 65 -1.30 -12.81 -3.61
C PRO A 65 -0.14 -13.58 -2.99
N ARG A 66 0.55 -12.95 -2.03
CA ARG A 66 1.65 -13.58 -1.28
C ARG A 66 1.22 -14.15 0.06
N VAL A 67 0.05 -13.77 0.53
CA VAL A 67 -0.59 -14.22 1.77
C VAL A 67 -2.06 -14.51 1.49
N ALA A 68 -2.71 -15.29 2.35
CA ALA A 68 -4.14 -15.55 2.22
C ALA A 68 -4.94 -14.24 2.20
N VAL A 69 -5.76 -14.06 1.18
CA VAL A 69 -6.60 -12.87 0.99
C VAL A 69 -7.98 -13.19 1.55
N ASN A 70 -8.38 -12.48 2.61
CA ASN A 70 -9.70 -12.63 3.22
C ASN A 70 -10.48 -11.34 3.05
N THR A 71 -11.15 -11.18 1.90
CA THR A 71 -11.90 -9.96 1.61
C THR A 71 -13.11 -10.20 0.73
N ASP A 72 -14.18 -9.47 1.03
CA ASP A 72 -15.38 -9.42 0.22
C ASP A 72 -15.35 -8.27 -0.82
N TYR A 73 -14.23 -7.54 -0.89
CA TYR A 73 -14.10 -6.46 -1.87
C TYR A 73 -14.03 -7.01 -3.30
N PRO A 74 -14.83 -6.48 -4.24
CA PRO A 74 -14.85 -6.97 -5.62
C PRO A 74 -13.61 -6.56 -6.43
N ASN A 75 -12.91 -5.50 -6.04
CA ASN A 75 -11.70 -5.03 -6.70
C ASN A 75 -10.54 -5.10 -5.73
N VAL A 76 -9.47 -5.81 -6.10
CA VAL A 76 -8.32 -6.06 -5.23
C VAL A 76 -7.02 -5.85 -6.00
N ILE A 77 -6.03 -5.23 -5.35
CA ILE A 77 -4.64 -5.21 -5.80
C ILE A 77 -3.77 -5.86 -4.74
N TYR A 78 -2.79 -6.65 -5.17
CA TYR A 78 -1.86 -7.32 -4.26
C TYR A 78 -0.54 -6.57 -4.16
N TYR A 79 0.09 -6.67 -3.00
CA TYR A 79 1.47 -6.25 -2.79
C TYR A 79 2.19 -7.34 -2.01
N ASP A 80 3.51 -7.41 -2.16
CA ASP A 80 4.31 -8.39 -1.45
C ASP A 80 4.69 -7.85 -0.06
N PRO A 81 4.11 -8.36 1.04
CA PRO A 81 4.44 -7.88 2.37
C PRO A 81 5.80 -8.38 2.85
N PHE A 82 6.40 -9.41 2.21
CA PHE A 82 7.70 -9.98 2.58
C PHE A 82 8.86 -9.32 1.84
N SER A 83 8.57 -8.60 0.77
CA SER A 83 9.60 -7.92 -0.01
C SER A 83 10.35 -6.89 0.86
N PRO A 84 11.70 -6.80 0.73
CA PRO A 84 12.47 -5.72 1.34
C PRO A 84 12.13 -4.34 0.74
N GLU A 85 11.48 -4.29 -0.42
CA GLU A 85 11.00 -3.03 -1.01
C GLU A 85 9.66 -2.55 -0.42
N SER A 86 8.93 -3.41 0.29
CA SER A 86 7.71 -3.03 1.00
C SER A 86 8.07 -2.49 2.38
N VAL A 87 7.98 -1.17 2.52
CA VAL A 87 8.55 -0.42 3.65
C VAL A 87 7.56 0.52 4.32
N ILE A 88 7.82 0.81 5.60
CA ILE A 88 7.15 1.86 6.39
C ILE A 88 8.18 2.90 6.80
N TYR A 89 7.87 4.18 6.55
CA TYR A 89 8.69 5.32 6.98
C TYR A 89 8.46 5.59 8.46
N THR A 90 9.52 5.57 9.26
CA THR A 90 9.41 5.53 10.73
C THR A 90 9.23 6.90 11.37
N GLU A 91 9.65 7.94 10.67
CA GLU A 91 9.69 9.32 11.17
C GLU A 91 8.94 10.29 10.24
N SER A 92 8.01 9.81 9.42
CA SER A 92 7.28 10.67 8.48
C SER A 92 6.24 11.60 9.13
N GLY A 93 6.01 11.46 10.44
CA GLY A 93 4.98 12.19 11.19
C GLY A 93 5.41 13.56 11.73
N THR A 94 6.62 14.03 11.43
CA THR A 94 7.08 15.38 11.81
C THR A 94 6.30 16.44 11.03
N ALA A 95 6.09 17.62 11.62
CA ALA A 95 5.33 18.70 11.00
C ALA A 95 5.92 19.13 9.64
N GLU A 96 7.25 19.16 9.54
CA GLU A 96 8.00 19.52 8.34
C GLU A 96 7.70 18.54 7.20
N ARG A 97 7.88 17.24 7.44
CA ARG A 97 7.60 16.17 6.46
C ARG A 97 6.13 16.09 6.05
N ILE A 98 5.20 16.31 6.99
CA ILE A 98 3.76 16.38 6.69
C ILE A 98 3.47 17.57 5.76
N THR A 99 4.07 18.72 6.03
CA THR A 99 3.89 19.93 5.23
C THR A 99 4.46 19.74 3.83
N GLU A 100 5.66 19.18 3.73
CA GLU A 100 6.35 18.89 2.48
C GLU A 100 5.54 17.93 1.59
N ILE A 101 5.10 16.79 2.16
CA ILE A 101 4.29 15.80 1.44
C ILE A 101 2.92 16.38 1.06
N SER A 102 2.26 17.09 1.97
CA SER A 102 0.95 17.70 1.67
C SER A 102 1.08 18.69 0.52
N GLY A 103 2.10 19.57 0.54
CA GLY A 103 2.37 20.53 -0.52
C GLY A 103 2.62 19.88 -1.88
N HIS A 104 3.36 18.77 -1.92
CA HIS A 104 3.63 18.02 -3.17
C HIS A 104 2.35 17.52 -3.85
N PHE A 105 1.29 17.23 -3.08
CA PHE A 105 0.03 16.67 -3.62
C PHE A 105 -1.14 17.65 -3.68
N GLN A 106 -1.14 18.71 -2.87
CA GLN A 106 -2.33 19.56 -2.64
C GLN A 106 -2.91 20.16 -3.91
N TYR A 107 -2.06 20.68 -4.81
CA TYR A 107 -2.54 21.27 -6.06
C TYR A 107 -3.12 20.22 -7.00
N ARG A 108 -2.41 19.10 -7.18
CA ARG A 108 -2.80 18.06 -8.13
C ARG A 108 -4.02 17.26 -7.68
N PHE A 109 -4.16 17.06 -6.38
CA PHE A 109 -5.23 16.26 -5.78
C PHE A 109 -6.22 17.11 -5.00
N HIS A 110 -6.40 18.38 -5.38
CA HIS A 110 -7.27 19.32 -4.67
C HIS A 110 -8.67 18.75 -4.37
N ALA A 111 -9.32 18.10 -5.34
CA ALA A 111 -10.61 17.45 -5.13
C ALA A 111 -10.57 16.34 -4.06
N ALA A 112 -9.48 15.55 -4.02
CA ALA A 112 -9.31 14.51 -3.02
C ALA A 112 -9.07 15.07 -1.61
N PHE A 113 -8.30 16.15 -1.50
CA PHE A 113 -8.13 16.89 -0.25
C PHE A 113 -9.46 17.47 0.25
N SER A 114 -10.24 18.11 -0.64
CA SER A 114 -11.57 18.65 -0.32
C SER A 114 -12.53 17.56 0.15
N ALA A 115 -12.46 16.37 -0.44
CA ALA A 115 -13.24 15.20 -0.05
C ALA A 115 -12.65 14.41 1.15
N ASN A 116 -11.55 14.88 1.76
CA ASN A 116 -10.81 14.18 2.82
C ASN A 116 -10.51 12.71 2.47
N PHE A 117 -10.22 12.44 1.20
CA PHE A 117 -9.87 11.12 0.67
C PHE A 117 -10.92 10.03 0.97
N GLN A 118 -12.18 10.41 1.09
CA GLN A 118 -13.29 9.47 1.26
C GLN A 118 -13.64 8.79 -0.08
N GLY A 119 -13.96 7.50 -0.01
CA GLY A 119 -14.31 6.69 -1.17
C GLY A 119 -13.24 6.77 -2.28
N ASP A 120 -13.70 7.09 -3.49
CA ASP A 120 -12.92 7.16 -4.73
C ASP A 120 -11.77 8.17 -4.69
N SER A 121 -11.91 9.18 -3.82
CA SER A 121 -10.89 10.20 -3.62
C SER A 121 -9.63 9.65 -2.94
N GLY A 122 -9.74 8.53 -2.22
CA GLY A 122 -8.62 7.89 -1.53
C GLY A 122 -7.68 7.09 -2.41
N ILE A 123 -8.01 6.90 -3.69
CA ILE A 123 -7.20 6.13 -4.64
C ILE A 123 -6.91 7.01 -5.85
N GLN A 124 -5.64 7.26 -6.17
CA GLN A 124 -5.25 8.10 -7.31
C GLN A 124 -4.08 7.53 -8.08
N ALA A 125 -3.96 7.88 -9.37
CA ALA A 125 -2.77 7.60 -10.15
C ALA A 125 -1.61 8.54 -9.76
N LEU A 126 -0.42 7.97 -9.61
CA LEU A 126 0.84 8.70 -9.51
C LEU A 126 1.61 8.54 -10.82
N GLU A 127 1.57 9.59 -11.63
CA GLU A 127 2.33 9.66 -12.86
C GLU A 127 3.84 9.76 -12.58
N THR A 128 4.66 9.33 -13.53
CA THR A 128 6.11 9.12 -13.36
C THR A 128 6.83 10.36 -12.85
N ASN A 129 6.47 11.57 -13.32
CA ASN A 129 7.08 12.81 -12.84
C ASN A 129 6.81 13.08 -11.36
N VAL A 130 5.61 12.74 -10.88
CA VAL A 130 5.23 12.89 -9.47
C VAL A 130 5.96 11.85 -8.61
N VAL A 131 6.02 10.61 -9.09
CA VAL A 131 6.72 9.52 -8.41
C VAL A 131 8.19 9.89 -8.23
N ARG A 132 8.87 10.38 -9.28
CA ARG A 132 10.27 10.82 -9.19
C ARG A 132 10.48 11.91 -8.15
N GLY A 133 9.57 12.90 -8.10
CA GLY A 133 9.62 13.95 -7.07
C GLY A 133 9.47 13.37 -5.66
N LEU A 134 8.49 12.48 -5.47
CA LEU A 134 8.26 11.82 -4.18
C LEU A 134 9.47 10.96 -3.76
N GLU A 135 10.02 10.15 -4.68
CA GLU A 135 11.20 9.33 -4.44
C GLU A 135 12.40 10.17 -4.02
N SER A 136 12.61 11.33 -4.67
CA SER A 136 13.68 12.26 -4.30
C SER A 136 13.49 12.83 -2.88
N MET A 137 12.26 13.19 -2.51
CA MET A 137 11.95 13.75 -1.18
C MET A 137 12.24 12.74 -0.06
N VAL A 138 11.93 11.46 -0.29
CA VAL A 138 11.94 10.42 0.74
C VAL A 138 13.18 9.54 0.70
N ALA A 139 14.11 9.78 -0.23
CA ALA A 139 15.27 8.94 -0.49
C ALA A 139 16.10 8.64 0.78
N ALA A 140 16.29 9.66 1.62
CA ALA A 140 17.07 9.58 2.85
C ALA A 140 16.20 9.36 4.11
N TRP A 141 14.89 9.18 3.97
CA TRP A 141 14.03 9.01 5.14
C TRP A 141 14.25 7.64 5.79
N PRO A 142 14.37 7.58 7.13
CA PRO A 142 14.40 6.32 7.85
C PRO A 142 13.17 5.48 7.56
N LYS A 143 13.41 4.20 7.26
CA LYS A 143 12.38 3.23 6.89
C LYS A 143 12.75 1.85 7.42
N VAL A 144 11.72 1.07 7.71
CA VAL A 144 11.82 -0.33 8.13
C VAL A 144 11.02 -1.20 7.18
N GLN A 145 11.31 -2.50 7.16
CA GLN A 145 10.50 -3.44 6.40
C GLN A 145 9.06 -3.47 6.98
N LEU A 146 8.04 -3.61 6.12
CA LEU A 146 6.62 -3.52 6.51
C LEU A 146 6.26 -4.36 7.74
N LEU A 147 6.69 -5.62 7.76
CA LEU A 147 6.35 -6.59 8.80
C LEU A 147 6.94 -6.21 10.16
N GLU A 148 8.00 -5.40 10.22
CA GLU A 148 8.49 -4.86 11.50
C GLU A 148 7.44 -3.97 12.19
N ARG A 149 6.43 -3.48 11.46
CA ARG A 149 5.30 -2.72 12.00
C ARG A 149 4.01 -3.54 12.14
N VAL A 150 4.01 -4.80 11.74
CA VAL A 150 2.88 -5.72 11.91
C VAL A 150 2.97 -6.39 13.27
N LYS A 151 1.83 -6.58 13.94
CA LYS A 151 1.79 -7.31 15.22
C LYS A 151 1.98 -8.81 14.97
N GLU A 152 2.94 -9.43 15.66
CA GLU A 152 3.27 -10.87 15.51
C GLU A 152 3.58 -11.21 14.04
N PRO A 153 4.61 -10.60 13.43
CA PRO A 153 4.90 -10.75 12.01
C PRO A 153 5.19 -12.20 11.59
N GLU A 154 5.68 -13.03 12.51
CA GLU A 154 5.89 -14.47 12.32
C GLU A 154 4.60 -15.25 12.03
N LYS A 155 3.43 -14.65 12.32
CA LYS A 155 2.11 -15.23 12.03
C LYS A 155 1.52 -14.74 10.69
N VAL A 156 2.27 -13.96 9.91
CA VAL A 156 1.92 -13.62 8.53
C VAL A 156 2.48 -14.72 7.63
N TYR A 157 1.64 -15.70 7.30
CA TYR A 157 2.07 -16.88 6.58
C TYR A 157 2.09 -16.64 5.07
N PRO A 158 3.21 -16.93 4.38
CA PRO A 158 3.23 -16.90 2.93
C PRO A 158 2.31 -18.00 2.38
N ILE A 159 1.61 -17.72 1.28
CA ILE A 159 0.97 -18.78 0.49
C ILE A 159 2.08 -19.71 0.00
N ASN A 160 1.98 -20.99 0.34
CA ASN A 160 2.91 -21.99 -0.16
C ASN A 160 2.72 -22.14 -1.69
N PRO A 161 3.68 -21.69 -2.53
CA PRO A 161 3.54 -21.77 -3.98
C PRO A 161 3.55 -23.22 -4.49
N PHE A 162 3.90 -24.20 -3.65
CA PHE A 162 3.94 -25.62 -3.98
C PHE A 162 2.70 -26.40 -3.54
N ALA A 163 1.76 -25.79 -2.81
CA ALA A 163 0.56 -26.49 -2.34
C ALA A 163 -0.37 -26.99 -3.47
N ASN A 164 -0.28 -26.39 -4.67
CA ASN A 164 -1.12 -26.72 -5.83
C ASN A 164 -0.48 -27.68 -6.85
N LYS A 165 0.64 -28.33 -6.55
CA LYS A 165 1.12 -29.44 -7.40
C LYS A 165 0.52 -30.75 -6.87
N PRO A 166 -0.45 -31.39 -7.55
CA PRO A 166 -0.81 -32.75 -7.20
C PRO A 166 0.44 -33.60 -7.37
N ILE A 167 0.93 -34.16 -6.27
CA ILE A 167 1.93 -35.21 -6.29
C ILE A 167 1.25 -36.38 -7.00
N LYS A 168 1.51 -36.55 -8.30
CA LYS A 168 1.16 -37.80 -8.98
C LYS A 168 2.00 -38.88 -8.32
N ALA A 169 1.37 -39.67 -7.45
CA ALA A 169 1.96 -40.89 -6.93
C ALA A 169 2.42 -41.74 -8.13
N PRO A 170 3.64 -42.30 -8.11
CA PRO A 170 4.05 -43.24 -9.14
C PRO A 170 3.08 -44.42 -9.09
N LYS A 171 2.42 -44.71 -10.21
CA LYS A 171 1.70 -45.97 -10.38
C LYS A 171 2.75 -47.07 -10.30
N GLY A 172 2.68 -47.88 -9.23
CA GLY A 172 3.48 -49.07 -9.09
C GLY A 172 3.32 -49.96 -10.33
N GLN A 173 4.45 -50.44 -10.85
CA GLN A 173 4.52 -51.56 -11.77
C GLN A 173 4.51 -52.86 -10.97
#